data_AF-A0A2M7AX16-F1
#
_entry.id   AF-A0A2M7AX16-F1
#
_cell.length_a   1.000
_cell.length_b   1.000
_cell.length_c   1.000
_cell.angle_alpha   90.00
_cell.angle_beta   90.00
_cell.angle_gamma   90.00
#
_symmetry.space_group_name_H-M   'P 1'
#
loop_
_entity.id
_entity.type
_entity.pdbx_description
1 polymer ?
#
loop_
_entity_poly.entity_id
_entity_poly.type
_entity_poly.pdbx_seq_one_letter_code
_entity_poly.pdbx_strand_id
1 'polypeptide(L)'
;MSYINSSDQSQSSLPPDKEGVIKSGLKRLNQSLVLMHRTRLTVWKAMLITVFVAGFASALVLAVSQDWFGKIWGAPSSITNQATVTYKDSTNKSYSGTSNTVTTNIVASTGPQISLKVLPEEKSMNYSGTVSFYVYTAGATTNPVVQASGTADANGLIVIDAKTLTNQSYDLKIVTFYHLSTSLKGISFTGTNLDLSTSNPLRPKAGNLQDADNIINSLDWQVMSVKWGTNDAVADVNHDGMVNTLDWGIMNKNWLVSGD
;
A
#
# COMPACT_ATOMS: atom_id res chain seq x y z
N MET A 1 66.61 44.40 15.82
CA MET A 1 67.95 43.99 15.33
C MET A 1 67.75 43.43 13.93
N SER A 2 68.34 43.90 12.84
CA SER A 2 69.51 44.75 12.64
C SER A 2 69.55 45.12 11.15
N TYR A 3 69.57 46.43 10.87
CA TYR A 3 70.19 47.14 9.74
C TYR A 3 69.70 46.94 8.30
N ILE A 4 69.07 48.02 7.84
CA ILE A 4 69.19 48.60 6.50
C ILE A 4 70.67 48.90 6.24
N ASN A 5 71.17 48.60 5.04
CA ASN A 5 72.17 49.48 4.43
C ASN A 5 72.01 49.53 2.91
N SER A 6 71.99 50.77 2.41
CA SER A 6 71.89 51.14 1.01
C SER A 6 73.21 50.96 0.28
N SER A 7 73.16 50.67 -1.02
CA SER A 7 74.12 51.27 -1.96
C SER A 7 73.59 51.22 -3.39
N ASP A 8 73.36 52.44 -3.88
CA ASP A 8 73.22 52.96 -5.23
C ASP A 8 74.07 52.28 -6.31
N GLN A 9 73.47 52.00 -7.49
CA GLN A 9 74.17 51.88 -8.78
C GLN A 9 73.15 52.08 -9.92
N SER A 10 73.27 53.21 -10.61
CA SER A 10 72.64 53.45 -11.92
C SER A 10 73.28 52.57 -13.00
N GLN A 11 72.49 51.86 -13.80
CA GLN A 11 72.90 51.39 -15.13
C GLN A 11 71.82 51.66 -16.17
N SER A 12 72.10 52.62 -17.06
CA SER A 12 71.95 52.53 -18.52
C SER A 12 70.84 51.61 -19.05
N SER A 13 69.64 52.14 -19.28
CA SER A 13 68.61 51.45 -20.08
C SER A 13 68.72 51.87 -21.55
N LEU A 14 69.27 50.97 -22.39
CA LEU A 14 69.12 51.01 -23.85
C LEU A 14 67.62 51.01 -24.23
N PRO A 15 67.21 51.70 -25.31
CA PRO A 15 65.81 51.74 -25.71
C PRO A 15 65.32 50.34 -26.13
N PRO A 16 64.06 49.96 -25.81
CA PRO A 16 63.57 48.62 -26.06
C PRO A 16 63.52 48.33 -27.57
N ASP A 17 64.06 47.18 -27.94
CA ASP A 17 63.90 46.50 -29.23
C ASP A 17 62.41 46.53 -29.65
N LYS A 18 62.10 47.35 -30.65
CA LYS A 18 60.73 47.52 -31.17
C LYS A 18 60.21 46.23 -31.80
N GLU A 19 61.05 45.38 -32.36
CA GLU A 19 60.63 44.09 -32.93
C GLU A 19 60.25 43.07 -31.85
N GLY A 20 61.00 43.02 -30.75
CA GLY A 20 60.72 42.15 -29.60
C GLY A 20 59.40 42.50 -28.91
N VAL A 21 59.09 43.80 -28.79
CA VAL A 21 57.81 44.28 -28.28
C VAL A 21 56.65 43.92 -29.22
N ILE A 22 56.83 44.06 -30.54
CA ILE A 22 55.79 43.71 -31.52
C ILE A 22 55.57 42.18 -31.60
N LYS A 23 56.63 41.38 -31.63
CA LYS A 23 56.55 39.91 -31.64
C LYS A 23 55.91 39.36 -30.37
N SER A 24 56.23 39.94 -29.20
CA SER A 24 55.59 39.56 -27.93
C SER A 24 54.12 39.99 -27.85
N GLY A 25 53.76 41.15 -28.40
CA GLY A 25 52.37 41.60 -28.55
C GLY A 25 51.54 40.70 -29.48
N LEU A 26 52.08 40.34 -30.64
CA LEU A 26 51.43 39.42 -31.59
C LEU A 26 51.24 38.02 -31.01
N LYS A 27 52.23 37.52 -30.25
CA LYS A 27 52.12 36.21 -29.59
C LYS A 27 51.04 36.21 -28.50
N ARG A 28 50.90 37.30 -27.74
CA ARG A 28 49.83 37.48 -26.75
C ARG A 28 48.45 37.59 -27.42
N LEU A 29 48.33 38.31 -28.53
CA LEU A 29 47.10 38.41 -29.32
C LEU A 29 46.67 37.05 -29.90
N ASN A 30 47.61 36.27 -30.44
CA ASN A 30 47.30 34.95 -30.96
C ASN A 30 46.85 33.98 -29.84
N GLN A 31 47.52 34.02 -28.69
CA GLN A 31 47.12 33.23 -27.53
C GLN A 31 45.75 33.65 -26.99
N SER A 32 45.43 34.96 -26.94
CA SER A 32 44.10 35.42 -26.51
C SER A 32 43.01 35.02 -27.50
N LEU A 33 43.27 35.09 -28.81
CA LEU A 33 42.33 34.66 -29.85
C LEU A 33 42.05 33.16 -29.79
N VAL A 34 43.08 32.32 -29.59
CA VAL A 34 42.91 30.87 -29.43
C VAL A 34 42.11 30.54 -28.16
N LEU A 35 42.37 31.23 -27.05
CA LEU A 35 41.60 31.07 -25.81
C LEU A 35 40.14 31.49 -25.99
N MET A 36 39.88 32.64 -26.63
CA MET A 36 38.53 33.11 -26.94
C MET A 36 37.78 32.15 -27.87
N HIS A 37 38.45 31.55 -28.85
CA HIS A 37 37.82 30.60 -29.76
C HIS A 37 37.44 29.30 -29.04
N ARG A 38 38.32 28.79 -28.15
CA ARG A 38 38.05 27.59 -27.35
C ARG A 38 36.92 27.80 -26.34
N THR A 39 36.90 28.93 -25.62
CA THR A 39 35.80 29.22 -24.67
C THR A 39 34.46 29.40 -25.38
N ARG A 40 34.43 30.07 -26.54
CA ARG A 40 33.21 30.26 -27.32
C ARG A 40 32.63 28.92 -27.82
N LEU A 41 33.46 27.97 -28.23
CA LEU A 41 33.04 26.62 -28.62
C LEU A 41 32.45 25.82 -27.44
N THR A 42 33.05 25.92 -26.25
CA THR A 42 32.55 25.22 -25.05
C THR A 42 31.21 25.78 -24.59
N VAL A 43 31.04 27.11 -24.62
CA VAL A 43 29.77 27.77 -24.28
C VAL A 43 28.66 27.39 -25.26
N TRP A 44 28.97 27.32 -26.57
CA TRP A 44 27.98 26.94 -27.59
C TRP A 44 27.51 25.49 -27.43
N LYS A 45 28.43 24.56 -27.10
CA LYS A 45 28.08 23.16 -26.80
C LYS A 45 27.22 23.05 -25.53
N ALA A 46 27.57 23.80 -24.48
CA ALA A 46 26.77 23.84 -23.26
C ALA A 46 25.35 24.36 -23.53
N MET A 47 25.20 25.45 -24.29
CA MET A 47 23.88 25.97 -24.66
C MET A 47 23.06 24.99 -25.50
N LEU A 48 23.67 24.31 -26.48
CA LEU A 48 22.99 23.28 -27.26
C LEU A 48 22.47 22.13 -26.38
N ILE A 49 23.27 21.67 -25.42
CA ILE A 49 22.85 20.62 -24.47
C ILE A 49 21.71 21.13 -23.60
N THR A 50 21.80 22.34 -23.06
CA THR A 50 20.74 22.91 -22.22
C THR A 50 19.43 23.09 -23.00
N VAL A 51 19.49 23.59 -24.23
CA VAL A 51 18.30 23.75 -25.09
C VAL A 51 17.72 22.38 -25.47
N PHE A 52 18.57 21.39 -25.75
CA PHE A 52 18.12 20.02 -26.04
C PHE A 52 17.44 19.39 -24.82
N VAL A 53 18.02 19.49 -23.62
CA VAL A 53 17.43 18.95 -22.38
C VAL A 53 16.13 19.67 -22.03
N ALA A 54 16.07 21.00 -22.15
CA ALA A 54 14.86 21.77 -21.92
C ALA A 54 13.76 21.43 -22.95
N GLY A 55 14.11 21.38 -24.23
CA GLY A 55 13.21 21.01 -25.31
C GLY A 55 12.70 19.57 -25.17
N PHE A 56 13.56 18.63 -24.79
CA PHE A 56 13.17 17.24 -24.55
C PHE A 56 12.30 17.09 -23.31
N ALA A 57 12.58 17.82 -22.23
CA ALA A 57 11.72 17.83 -21.04
C ALA A 57 10.33 18.41 -21.35
N SER A 58 10.26 19.51 -22.10
CA SER A 58 8.99 20.10 -22.53
C SER A 58 8.22 19.20 -23.51
N ALA A 59 8.93 18.57 -24.46
CA ALA A 59 8.33 17.61 -25.39
C ALA A 59 7.87 16.33 -24.69
N LEU A 60 8.61 15.85 -23.68
CA LEU A 60 8.20 14.73 -22.84
C LEU A 60 6.92 15.10 -22.10
N VAL A 61 6.87 16.24 -21.41
CA VAL A 61 5.66 16.72 -20.70
C VAL A 61 4.44 16.86 -21.62
N LEU A 62 4.64 17.25 -22.89
CA LEU A 62 3.56 17.34 -23.88
C LEU A 62 3.20 15.99 -24.54
N ALA A 63 4.12 15.02 -24.55
CA ALA A 63 3.95 13.71 -25.21
C ALA A 63 3.49 12.59 -24.26
N VAL A 64 3.69 12.71 -22.94
CA VAL A 64 3.04 11.81 -21.98
C VAL A 64 1.61 12.27 -21.73
N SER A 65 0.66 11.43 -22.11
CA SER A 65 -0.75 11.61 -21.78
C SER A 65 -0.94 11.72 -20.25
N GLN A 66 -2.04 12.35 -19.83
CA GLN A 66 -2.42 12.48 -18.41
C GLN A 66 -2.43 11.12 -17.67
N ASP A 67 -2.61 10.02 -18.40
CA ASP A 67 -2.57 8.64 -17.87
C ASP A 67 -1.20 8.21 -17.32
N TRP A 68 -0.10 8.75 -17.85
CA TRP A 68 1.25 8.39 -17.37
C TRP A 68 1.58 9.06 -16.04
N PHE A 69 1.15 10.32 -15.85
CA PHE A 69 1.30 11.01 -14.57
C PHE A 69 0.42 10.39 -13.47
N GLY A 70 -0.79 9.93 -13.81
CA GLY A 70 -1.63 9.18 -12.87
C GLY A 70 -0.99 7.87 -12.36
N LYS A 71 -0.10 7.25 -13.16
CA LYS A 71 0.65 6.05 -12.74
C LYS A 71 1.84 6.35 -11.84
N ILE A 72 2.45 7.54 -11.94
CA ILE A 72 3.64 7.92 -11.17
C ILE A 72 3.27 8.52 -9.81
N TRP A 73 2.16 9.28 -9.74
CA TRP A 73 1.78 10.07 -8.56
C TRP A 73 0.60 9.50 -7.77
N GLY A 74 0.08 8.35 -8.19
CA GLY A 74 -1.13 7.76 -7.63
C GLY A 74 -2.40 8.44 -8.16
N ALA A 75 -3.53 7.72 -8.07
CA ALA A 75 -4.81 8.29 -8.42
C ALA A 75 -5.15 9.48 -7.49
N PRO A 76 -5.75 10.57 -8.01
CA PRO A 76 -6.09 11.72 -7.18
C PRO A 76 -7.06 11.31 -6.06
N SER A 77 -6.81 11.78 -4.83
CA SER A 77 -7.65 11.53 -3.65
C SER A 77 -8.79 12.54 -3.51
N SER A 78 -8.85 13.55 -4.38
CA SER A 78 -9.94 14.52 -4.45
C SER A 78 -10.05 15.14 -5.86
N ILE A 79 -11.23 15.62 -6.20
CA ILE A 79 -11.51 16.43 -7.38
C ILE A 79 -11.78 17.85 -6.90
N THR A 80 -11.12 18.82 -7.51
CA THR A 80 -11.27 20.24 -7.15
C THR A 80 -11.72 21.04 -8.35
N ASN A 81 -12.72 21.92 -8.17
CA ASN A 81 -13.17 22.87 -9.18
C ASN A 81 -13.10 24.30 -8.63
N GLN A 82 -12.42 25.18 -9.35
CA GLN A 82 -12.38 26.62 -9.09
C GLN A 82 -12.51 27.35 -10.43
N ALA A 83 -13.55 28.18 -10.57
CA ALA A 83 -13.75 29.00 -11.75
C ALA A 83 -12.96 30.29 -11.64
N THR A 84 -12.46 30.79 -12.77
CA THR A 84 -11.84 32.12 -12.85
C THR A 84 -12.56 32.93 -13.91
N VAL A 85 -12.97 34.15 -13.57
CA VAL A 85 -13.52 35.11 -14.53
C VAL A 85 -12.50 36.19 -14.79
N THR A 86 -12.35 36.56 -16.06
CA THR A 86 -11.56 37.73 -16.46
C THR A 86 -12.48 38.68 -17.21
N TYR A 87 -12.51 39.95 -16.81
CA TYR A 87 -13.32 40.98 -17.45
C TYR A 87 -12.51 42.26 -17.64
N LYS A 88 -12.94 43.13 -18.56
CA LYS A 88 -12.33 44.44 -18.78
C LYS A 88 -13.29 45.53 -18.36
N ASP A 89 -12.77 46.61 -17.76
CA ASP A 89 -13.57 47.80 -17.51
C ASP A 89 -13.76 48.64 -18.78
N SER A 90 -14.52 49.75 -18.65
CA SER A 90 -14.76 50.71 -19.73
C SER A 90 -13.49 51.41 -20.25
N THR A 91 -12.37 51.29 -19.55
CA THR A 91 -11.04 51.80 -19.96
C THR A 91 -10.16 50.71 -20.57
N ASN A 92 -10.72 49.54 -20.86
CA ASN A 92 -10.04 48.37 -21.43
C ASN A 92 -8.99 47.73 -20.50
N LYS A 93 -9.00 48.07 -19.21
CA LYS A 93 -8.12 47.48 -18.20
C LYS A 93 -8.70 46.16 -17.70
N SER A 94 -7.88 45.10 -17.68
CA SER A 94 -8.30 43.75 -17.29
C SER A 94 -8.28 43.54 -15.78
N TYR A 95 -9.29 42.84 -15.28
CA TYR A 95 -9.41 42.36 -13.90
C TYR A 95 -9.74 40.86 -13.92
N SER A 96 -9.32 40.14 -12.88
CA SER A 96 -9.71 38.75 -12.68
C SER A 96 -10.26 38.52 -11.29
N GLY A 97 -11.26 37.66 -11.18
CA GLY A 97 -11.76 37.12 -9.93
C GLY A 97 -11.82 35.60 -9.98
N THR A 98 -11.46 34.95 -8.88
CA THR A 98 -11.61 33.50 -8.69
C THR A 98 -12.85 33.22 -7.85
N SER A 99 -13.63 32.21 -8.23
CA SER A 99 -14.72 31.69 -7.41
C SER A 99 -14.18 30.92 -6.20
N ASN A 100 -15.10 30.51 -5.34
CA ASN A 100 -14.83 29.53 -4.30
C ASN A 100 -14.38 28.21 -4.93
N THR A 101 -13.50 27.52 -4.20
CA THR A 101 -13.02 26.19 -4.54
C THR A 101 -13.96 25.14 -3.98
N VAL A 102 -14.53 24.30 -4.85
CA VAL A 102 -15.32 23.13 -4.44
C VAL A 102 -14.42 21.91 -4.53
N THR A 103 -14.18 21.25 -3.40
CA THR A 103 -13.37 20.03 -3.32
C THR A 103 -14.27 18.86 -2.94
N THR A 104 -14.24 17.80 -3.72
CA THR A 104 -14.90 16.52 -3.41
C THR A 104 -13.84 15.45 -3.21
N ASN A 105 -13.86 14.77 -2.07
CA ASN A 105 -12.93 13.68 -1.81
C ASN A 105 -13.33 12.44 -2.62
N ILE A 106 -12.36 11.80 -3.26
CA ILE A 106 -12.54 10.50 -3.91
C ILE A 106 -12.33 9.45 -2.81
N VAL A 107 -13.42 8.80 -2.40
CA VAL A 107 -13.35 7.64 -1.53
C VAL A 107 -13.18 6.41 -2.42
N ALA A 108 -12.09 5.67 -2.25
CA ALA A 108 -11.90 4.40 -2.94
C ALA A 108 -13.05 3.45 -2.57
N SER A 109 -13.82 3.00 -3.58
CA SER A 109 -14.79 1.94 -3.37
C SER A 109 -14.03 0.67 -3.01
N THR A 110 -14.30 0.10 -1.84
CA THR A 110 -13.64 -1.09 -1.29
C THR A 110 -13.98 -2.38 -2.05
N GLY A 111 -14.66 -2.28 -3.20
CA GLY A 111 -15.23 -3.43 -3.88
C GLY A 111 -16.43 -3.99 -3.10
N PRO A 112 -17.14 -4.99 -3.68
CA PRO A 112 -18.19 -5.68 -2.96
C PRO A 112 -17.59 -6.50 -1.81
N GLN A 113 -18.34 -6.63 -0.72
CA GLN A 113 -17.93 -7.32 0.50
C GLN A 113 -18.95 -8.38 0.91
N ILE A 114 -18.49 -9.41 1.62
CA ILE A 114 -19.36 -10.37 2.30
C ILE A 114 -19.19 -10.20 3.80
N SER A 115 -20.29 -9.94 4.50
CA SER A 115 -20.33 -9.81 5.96
C SER A 115 -20.92 -11.07 6.58
N LEU A 116 -20.24 -11.64 7.56
CA LEU A 116 -20.62 -12.86 8.27
C LEU A 116 -20.55 -12.62 9.78
N LYS A 117 -21.37 -13.34 10.53
CA LYS A 117 -21.31 -13.33 11.99
C LYS A 117 -20.87 -14.70 12.49
N VAL A 118 -19.73 -14.77 13.17
CA VAL A 118 -19.20 -15.97 13.81
C VAL A 118 -19.30 -15.77 15.32
N LEU A 119 -20.01 -16.67 15.99
CA LEU A 119 -20.22 -16.65 17.43
C LEU A 119 -19.70 -17.95 18.03
N PRO A 120 -19.32 -17.93 19.32
CA PRO A 120 -19.02 -19.16 20.03
C PRO A 120 -20.21 -20.13 20.00
N GLU A 121 -19.92 -21.43 20.09
CA GLU A 121 -20.94 -22.48 20.14
C GLU A 121 -21.92 -22.22 21.29
N GLU A 122 -21.38 -22.03 22.49
CA GLU A 122 -22.12 -21.78 23.71
C GLU A 122 -21.97 -20.32 24.15
N LYS A 123 -23.04 -19.75 24.70
CA LYS A 123 -23.05 -18.35 25.17
C LYS A 123 -22.06 -18.12 26.33
N SER A 124 -21.73 -19.17 27.08
CA SER A 124 -20.78 -19.12 28.19
C SER A 124 -19.32 -19.10 27.76
N MET A 125 -19.02 -19.32 26.47
CA MET A 125 -17.64 -19.33 25.97
C MET A 125 -17.20 -17.93 25.57
N ASN A 126 -15.94 -17.59 25.84
CA ASN A 126 -15.31 -16.40 25.28
C ASN A 126 -14.70 -16.76 23.92
N TYR A 127 -15.22 -16.21 22.83
CA TYR A 127 -14.64 -16.47 21.51
C TYR A 127 -13.46 -15.53 21.23
N SER A 128 -12.26 -16.08 21.11
CA SER A 128 -11.04 -15.36 20.77
C SER A 128 -10.25 -16.18 19.77
N GLY A 129 -10.37 -15.87 18.48
CA GLY A 129 -9.65 -16.65 17.47
C GLY A 129 -9.57 -15.97 16.11
N THR A 130 -8.50 -16.30 15.39
CA THR A 130 -8.42 -16.05 13.95
C THR A 130 -9.32 -17.04 13.23
N VAL A 131 -10.17 -16.52 12.36
CA VAL A 131 -11.08 -17.27 11.51
C VAL A 131 -10.51 -17.28 10.10
N SER A 132 -10.37 -18.48 9.53
CA SER A 132 -10.00 -18.68 8.13
C SER A 132 -11.25 -18.92 7.29
N PHE A 133 -11.25 -18.34 6.10
CA PHE A 133 -12.38 -18.36 5.18
C PHE A 133 -11.93 -18.86 3.82
N TYR A 134 -12.77 -19.69 3.25
CA TYR A 134 -12.59 -20.27 1.93
C TYR A 134 -13.89 -20.15 1.16
N VAL A 135 -13.85 -19.44 0.05
CA VAL A 135 -14.99 -19.28 -0.86
C VAL A 135 -14.77 -20.18 -2.06
N TYR A 136 -15.65 -21.15 -2.26
CA TYR A 136 -15.63 -22.06 -3.41
C TYR A 136 -16.78 -21.73 -4.34
N THR A 137 -16.60 -21.95 -5.65
CA THR A 137 -17.74 -22.03 -6.55
C THR A 137 -18.72 -23.10 -6.04
N ALA A 138 -20.04 -22.87 -6.11
CA ALA A 138 -21.01 -23.80 -5.54
C ALA A 138 -20.77 -25.26 -5.98
N GLY A 139 -20.68 -26.17 -5.01
CA GLY A 139 -20.41 -27.59 -5.24
C GLY A 139 -18.94 -27.97 -5.41
N ALA A 140 -18.01 -27.02 -5.47
CA ALA A 140 -16.58 -27.32 -5.48
C ALA A 140 -16.03 -27.55 -4.07
N THR A 141 -15.09 -28.49 -3.95
CA THR A 141 -14.44 -28.86 -2.68
C THR A 141 -12.95 -28.55 -2.63
N THR A 142 -12.36 -28.15 -3.76
CA THR A 142 -10.93 -27.83 -3.90
C THR A 142 -10.78 -26.51 -4.66
N ASN A 143 -9.62 -25.87 -4.53
CA ASN A 143 -9.28 -24.61 -5.20
C ASN A 143 -10.23 -23.45 -4.88
N PRO A 144 -10.14 -22.86 -3.67
CA PRO A 144 -10.96 -21.71 -3.30
C PRO A 144 -10.68 -20.51 -4.23
N VAL A 145 -11.75 -19.79 -4.59
CA VAL A 145 -11.69 -18.54 -5.37
C VAL A 145 -11.19 -17.39 -4.52
N VAL A 146 -11.57 -17.37 -3.24
CA VAL A 146 -11.08 -16.43 -2.23
C VAL A 146 -10.64 -17.23 -1.02
N GLN A 147 -9.45 -16.93 -0.53
CA GLN A 147 -8.94 -17.39 0.74
C GLN A 147 -8.54 -16.18 1.57
N ALA A 148 -9.10 -16.06 2.76
CA ALA A 148 -8.83 -14.94 3.65
C ALA A 148 -8.77 -15.44 5.10
N SER A 149 -8.20 -14.63 5.97
CA SER A 149 -8.29 -14.82 7.41
C SER A 149 -8.49 -13.48 8.10
N GLY A 150 -9.14 -13.50 9.26
CA GLY A 150 -9.40 -12.30 10.04
C GLY A 150 -9.81 -12.64 11.46
N THR A 151 -9.89 -11.63 12.30
CA THR A 151 -10.42 -11.76 13.66
C THR A 151 -11.81 -11.14 13.70
N ALA A 152 -12.75 -11.82 14.35
CA ALA A 152 -14.08 -11.27 14.56
C ALA A 152 -14.02 -10.01 15.43
N ASP A 153 -14.87 -9.03 15.15
CA ASP A 153 -15.02 -7.88 16.04
C ASP A 153 -15.68 -8.27 17.38
N ALA A 154 -15.87 -7.31 18.28
CA ALA A 154 -16.52 -7.55 19.58
C ALA A 154 -17.94 -8.14 19.49
N ASN A 155 -18.59 -8.05 18.32
CA ASN A 155 -19.90 -8.61 18.05
C ASN A 155 -19.85 -9.91 17.25
N GLY A 156 -18.66 -10.44 16.94
CA GLY A 156 -18.47 -11.61 16.10
C GLY A 156 -18.58 -11.32 14.60
N LEU A 157 -18.62 -10.06 14.16
CA LEU A 157 -18.72 -9.69 12.76
C LEU A 157 -17.37 -9.84 12.07
N ILE A 158 -17.39 -10.41 10.87
CA ILE A 158 -16.24 -10.51 9.98
C ILE A 158 -16.66 -10.05 8.58
N VAL A 159 -15.81 -9.24 7.96
CA VAL A 159 -16.02 -8.70 6.61
C VAL A 159 -14.91 -9.20 5.70
N ILE A 160 -15.30 -9.74 4.56
CA ILE A 160 -14.40 -10.33 3.57
C ILE A 160 -14.50 -9.51 2.28
N ASP A 161 -13.35 -9.17 1.70
CA ASP A 161 -13.29 -8.58 0.35
C ASP A 161 -13.72 -9.62 -0.68
N ALA A 162 -14.74 -9.27 -1.47
CA ALA A 162 -15.33 -10.11 -2.51
C ALA A 162 -15.08 -9.55 -3.92
N LYS A 163 -14.09 -8.68 -4.10
CA LYS A 163 -13.78 -8.03 -5.39
C LYS A 163 -13.51 -8.99 -6.55
N THR A 164 -13.03 -10.19 -6.26
CA THR A 164 -12.76 -11.23 -7.29
C THR A 164 -13.98 -12.10 -7.59
N LEU A 165 -15.07 -11.98 -6.83
CA LEU A 165 -16.27 -12.77 -7.04
C LEU A 165 -17.15 -12.19 -8.16
N THR A 166 -17.81 -13.08 -8.88
CA THR A 166 -18.72 -12.77 -9.99
C THR A 166 -20.15 -13.17 -9.65
N ASN A 167 -21.11 -12.78 -10.48
CA ASN A 167 -22.53 -13.03 -10.21
C ASN A 167 -22.87 -14.52 -10.38
N GLN A 168 -22.87 -15.28 -9.28
CA GLN A 168 -23.15 -16.71 -9.23
C GLN A 168 -23.33 -17.19 -7.79
N SER A 169 -23.56 -18.50 -7.60
CA SER A 169 -23.62 -19.12 -6.28
C SER A 169 -22.25 -19.61 -5.80
N TYR A 170 -22.01 -19.45 -4.51
CA TYR A 170 -20.78 -19.85 -3.82
C TYR A 170 -21.07 -20.68 -2.57
N ASP A 171 -20.10 -21.51 -2.21
CA ASP A 171 -20.04 -22.20 -0.92
C ASP A 171 -18.97 -21.52 -0.06
N LEU A 172 -19.34 -21.08 1.14
CA LEU A 172 -18.44 -20.45 2.10
C LEU A 172 -18.10 -21.45 3.19
N LYS A 173 -16.85 -21.89 3.26
CA LYS A 173 -16.33 -22.69 4.36
C LYS A 173 -15.57 -21.80 5.33
N ILE A 174 -15.87 -21.97 6.61
CA ILE A 174 -15.19 -21.33 7.72
C ILE A 174 -14.42 -22.38 8.49
N VAL A 175 -13.18 -22.06 8.83
CA VAL A 175 -12.30 -22.87 9.67
C VAL A 175 -11.76 -21.99 10.78
N THR A 176 -11.92 -22.44 12.01
CA THR A 176 -11.45 -21.75 13.21
C THR A 176 -10.68 -22.75 14.03
N PHE A 177 -9.53 -22.35 14.58
CA PHE A 177 -8.70 -23.27 15.38
C PHE A 177 -9.53 -23.95 16.46
N TYR A 178 -9.29 -25.25 16.65
CA TYR A 178 -9.87 -26.06 17.71
C TYR A 178 -11.39 -26.27 17.62
N HIS A 179 -11.98 -25.91 16.48
CA HIS A 179 -13.39 -26.10 16.18
C HIS A 179 -13.57 -26.80 14.83
N LEU A 180 -14.65 -27.53 14.70
CA LEU A 180 -15.05 -28.14 13.43
C LEU A 180 -15.36 -27.08 12.39
N SER A 181 -14.95 -27.34 11.15
CA SER A 181 -15.29 -26.45 10.04
C SER A 181 -16.79 -26.43 9.78
N THR A 182 -17.30 -25.29 9.34
CA THR A 182 -18.72 -25.10 9.01
C THR A 182 -18.84 -24.44 7.64
N SER A 183 -19.82 -24.87 6.84
CA SER A 183 -20.04 -24.34 5.49
C SER A 183 -21.45 -23.78 5.30
N LEU A 184 -21.55 -22.61 4.65
CA LEU A 184 -22.78 -22.12 4.04
C LEU A 184 -22.77 -22.48 2.56
N LYS A 185 -23.78 -23.23 2.11
CA LYS A 185 -23.85 -23.73 0.73
C LYS A 185 -24.82 -22.92 -0.11
N GLY A 186 -24.52 -22.76 -1.41
CA GLY A 186 -25.45 -22.17 -2.37
C GLY A 186 -25.75 -20.69 -2.17
N ILE A 187 -24.81 -19.93 -1.62
CA ILE A 187 -24.96 -18.49 -1.38
C ILE A 187 -24.92 -17.72 -2.70
N SER A 188 -26.04 -17.12 -3.09
CA SER A 188 -26.13 -16.29 -4.30
C SER A 188 -25.47 -14.93 -4.10
N PHE A 189 -24.44 -14.65 -4.89
CA PHE A 189 -23.74 -13.38 -4.91
C PHE A 189 -24.06 -12.61 -6.20
N THR A 190 -24.38 -11.32 -6.08
CA THR A 190 -24.85 -10.46 -7.18
C THR A 190 -23.87 -9.35 -7.56
N GLY A 191 -22.62 -9.42 -7.09
CA GLY A 191 -21.59 -8.41 -7.38
C GLY A 191 -21.71 -7.15 -6.52
N THR A 192 -22.55 -7.18 -5.49
CA THR A 192 -22.75 -6.11 -4.51
C THR A 192 -22.47 -6.62 -3.10
N ASN A 193 -22.44 -5.72 -2.11
CA ASN A 193 -22.30 -6.13 -0.70
C ASN A 193 -23.39 -7.14 -0.32
N LEU A 194 -22.97 -8.23 0.32
CA LEU A 194 -23.83 -9.29 0.79
C LEU A 194 -23.67 -9.41 2.31
N ASP A 195 -24.77 -9.19 3.03
CA ASP A 195 -24.81 -9.33 4.48
C ASP A 195 -25.52 -10.63 4.89
N LEU A 196 -24.75 -11.54 5.49
CA LEU A 196 -25.21 -12.80 6.05
C LEU A 196 -25.24 -12.78 7.59
N SER A 197 -24.84 -11.65 8.21
CA SER A 197 -24.58 -11.55 9.65
C SER A 197 -25.84 -11.67 10.53
N THR A 198 -27.00 -11.34 9.98
CA THR A 198 -28.28 -11.28 10.73
C THR A 198 -29.15 -12.52 10.52
N SER A 199 -29.05 -13.16 9.35
CA SER A 199 -29.90 -14.29 8.99
C SER A 199 -29.34 -15.63 9.47
N ASN A 200 -28.01 -15.78 9.56
CA ASN A 200 -27.36 -17.05 9.90
C ASN A 200 -26.02 -16.84 10.63
N PRO A 201 -26.02 -16.52 11.93
CA PRO A 201 -24.78 -16.51 12.69
C PRO A 201 -24.21 -17.93 12.76
N LEU A 202 -22.97 -18.07 12.33
CA LEU A 202 -22.23 -19.32 12.32
C LEU A 202 -21.70 -19.61 13.72
N ARG A 203 -21.88 -20.86 14.16
CA ARG A 203 -21.44 -21.36 15.46
C ARG A 203 -20.63 -22.63 15.26
N PRO A 204 -19.34 -22.51 14.90
CA PRO A 204 -18.45 -23.67 14.77
C PRO A 204 -18.48 -24.48 16.06
N LYS A 205 -18.53 -25.82 15.95
CA LYS A 205 -18.57 -26.71 17.11
C LYS A 205 -17.18 -26.84 17.72
N ALA A 206 -17.05 -26.65 19.02
CA ALA A 206 -15.77 -26.66 19.70
C ALA A 206 -15.35 -28.08 20.12
N GLY A 207 -14.03 -28.30 20.22
CA GLY A 207 -13.45 -29.54 20.72
C GLY A 207 -12.60 -30.31 19.71
N ASN A 208 -12.33 -29.75 18.53
CA ASN A 208 -11.47 -30.35 17.51
C ASN A 208 -10.00 -29.98 17.76
N LEU A 209 -9.48 -30.27 18.96
CA LEU A 209 -8.15 -29.83 19.39
C LEU A 209 -7.01 -30.33 18.50
N GLN A 210 -7.21 -31.46 17.83
CA GLN A 210 -6.34 -31.93 16.77
C GLN A 210 -6.96 -31.59 15.40
N ASP A 211 -6.66 -30.40 14.89
CA ASP A 211 -7.29 -29.82 13.69
C ASP A 211 -7.13 -30.59 12.35
N ALA A 212 -6.41 -31.72 12.32
CA ALA A 212 -6.00 -32.37 11.08
C ALA A 212 -7.08 -33.20 10.39
N ASP A 213 -7.99 -33.82 11.15
CA ASP A 213 -9.01 -34.74 10.62
C ASP A 213 -10.42 -34.14 10.55
N ASN A 214 -10.64 -32.98 11.20
CA ASN A 214 -11.94 -32.30 11.26
C ASN A 214 -13.03 -33.21 11.88
N ILE A 215 -12.64 -34.03 12.86
CA ILE A 215 -13.51 -34.97 13.58
C ILE A 215 -13.18 -34.95 15.06
N ILE A 216 -14.15 -34.66 15.92
CA ILE A 216 -13.93 -34.70 17.37
C ILE A 216 -13.94 -36.15 17.86
N ASN A 217 -12.81 -36.64 18.33
CA ASN A 217 -12.63 -38.03 18.76
C ASN A 217 -11.56 -38.21 19.85
N SER A 218 -11.13 -39.45 20.06
CA SER A 218 -10.12 -39.83 21.06
C SER A 218 -8.79 -39.08 20.93
N LEU A 219 -8.43 -38.63 19.73
CA LEU A 219 -7.20 -37.88 19.50
C LEU A 219 -7.29 -36.46 20.09
N ASP A 220 -8.44 -35.80 19.99
CA ASP A 220 -8.67 -34.50 20.63
C ASP A 220 -8.70 -34.63 22.15
N TRP A 221 -9.34 -35.69 22.65
CA TRP A 221 -9.32 -36.00 24.07
C TRP A 221 -7.89 -36.23 24.60
N GLN A 222 -7.05 -36.91 23.82
CA GLN A 222 -5.64 -37.10 24.19
C GLN A 222 -4.94 -35.75 24.41
N VAL A 223 -5.20 -34.75 23.58
CA VAL A 223 -4.66 -33.39 23.74
C VAL A 223 -5.20 -32.74 25.02
N MET A 224 -6.50 -32.82 25.29
CA MET A 224 -7.10 -32.23 26.49
C MET A 224 -6.62 -32.90 27.79
N SER A 225 -6.56 -34.24 27.81
CA SER A 225 -6.28 -35.03 29.01
C SER A 225 -4.90 -34.76 29.61
N VAL A 226 -3.89 -34.50 28.77
CA VAL A 226 -2.54 -34.16 29.24
C VAL A 226 -2.42 -32.72 29.75
N LYS A 227 -3.46 -31.90 29.56
CA LYS A 227 -3.56 -30.51 30.00
C LYS A 227 -4.56 -30.31 31.14
N TRP A 228 -5.09 -31.40 31.69
CA TRP A 228 -6.10 -31.35 32.74
C TRP A 228 -5.62 -30.56 33.97
N GLY A 229 -6.46 -29.64 34.46
CA GLY A 229 -6.16 -28.79 35.61
C GLY A 229 -5.13 -27.68 35.35
N THR A 230 -4.75 -27.44 34.09
CA THR A 230 -3.88 -26.33 33.68
C THR A 230 -4.69 -25.18 33.09
N ASN A 231 -4.04 -24.06 32.78
CA ASN A 231 -4.64 -22.90 32.09
C ASN A 231 -4.23 -22.85 30.60
N ASP A 232 -4.07 -24.02 29.97
CA ASP A 232 -3.65 -24.12 28.58
C ASP A 232 -4.73 -23.53 27.65
N ALA A 233 -4.40 -22.45 26.96
CA ALA A 233 -5.35 -21.67 26.15
C ALA A 233 -5.95 -22.44 24.95
N VAL A 234 -5.40 -23.61 24.60
CA VAL A 234 -5.90 -24.46 23.51
C VAL A 234 -6.90 -25.47 24.04
N ALA A 235 -6.55 -26.16 25.13
CA ALA A 235 -7.41 -27.16 25.75
C ALA A 235 -8.51 -26.55 26.64
N ASP A 236 -8.37 -25.29 27.03
CA ASP A 236 -9.38 -24.46 27.72
C ASP A 236 -10.40 -23.98 26.67
N VAL A 237 -11.32 -24.88 26.33
CA VAL A 237 -12.31 -24.72 25.26
C VAL A 237 -13.29 -23.59 25.56
N ASN A 238 -13.68 -23.44 26.83
CA ASN A 238 -14.60 -22.37 27.23
C ASN A 238 -13.90 -21.04 27.53
N HIS A 239 -12.56 -21.04 27.60
CA HIS A 239 -11.72 -19.90 27.92
C HIS A 239 -12.06 -19.30 29.30
N ASP A 240 -12.28 -20.15 30.30
CA ASP A 240 -12.51 -19.79 31.70
C ASP A 240 -11.23 -19.73 32.56
N GLY A 241 -10.09 -20.11 31.96
CA GLY A 241 -8.77 -20.11 32.59
C GLY A 241 -8.37 -21.44 33.19
N MET A 242 -9.19 -22.51 33.08
CA MET A 242 -8.85 -23.83 33.61
C MET A 242 -9.44 -24.97 32.78
N VAL A 243 -8.57 -25.82 32.22
CA VAL A 243 -8.96 -27.07 31.55
C VAL A 243 -9.58 -28.04 32.55
N ASN A 244 -10.88 -28.29 32.45
CA ASN A 244 -11.59 -29.15 33.38
C ASN A 244 -12.81 -29.85 32.75
N THR A 245 -13.68 -30.38 33.62
CA THR A 245 -14.91 -31.08 33.22
C THR A 245 -15.87 -30.25 32.37
N LEU A 246 -15.83 -28.93 32.46
CA LEU A 246 -16.65 -28.03 31.65
C LEU A 246 -16.20 -28.04 30.19
N ASP A 247 -14.89 -27.97 29.93
CA ASP A 247 -14.32 -28.08 28.58
C ASP A 247 -14.59 -29.46 27.98
N TRP A 248 -14.38 -30.51 28.79
CA TRP A 248 -14.72 -31.86 28.38
C TRP A 248 -16.22 -32.00 28.07
N GLY A 249 -17.09 -31.36 28.84
CA GLY A 249 -18.53 -31.36 28.58
C GLY A 249 -18.88 -30.80 27.20
N ILE A 250 -18.21 -29.73 26.78
CA ILE A 250 -18.38 -29.13 25.45
C ILE A 250 -17.86 -30.07 24.37
N MET A 251 -16.64 -30.61 24.52
CA MET A 251 -16.07 -31.57 23.57
C MET A 251 -16.93 -32.83 23.43
N ASN A 252 -17.37 -33.41 24.56
CA ASN A 252 -18.15 -34.66 24.59
C ASN A 252 -19.54 -34.51 23.99
N LYS A 253 -20.15 -33.32 24.08
CA LYS A 253 -21.40 -33.01 23.36
C LYS A 253 -21.23 -33.16 21.84
N ASN A 254 -20.03 -32.91 21.34
CA ASN A 254 -19.68 -33.00 19.93
C ASN A 254 -18.92 -34.28 19.57
N TRP A 255 -18.94 -35.31 20.42
CA TRP A 255 -18.17 -36.54 20.20
C TRP A 255 -18.58 -37.26 18.91
N LEU A 256 -17.57 -37.70 18.13
CA LEU A 256 -17.70 -38.34 16.80
C LEU A 256 -18.42 -37.48 15.75
N VAL A 257 -18.53 -36.17 15.98
CA VAL A 257 -19.03 -35.24 14.98
C VAL A 257 -17.89 -34.83 14.05
N SER A 258 -18.18 -34.83 12.75
CA SER A 258 -17.29 -34.29 11.71
C SER A 258 -17.75 -32.91 11.28
N GLY A 259 -16.81 -32.06 10.88
CA GLY A 259 -17.11 -30.77 10.25
C GLY A 259 -17.47 -30.91 8.76
N ASP A 260 -17.90 -29.80 8.18
CA ASP A 260 -18.40 -29.71 6.79
C ASP A 260 -17.32 -29.76 5.69
#